data_AF-A0A2G6T419-F1
#
_entry.id   AF-A0A2G6T419-F1
#
_cell.length_a   1.000
_cell.length_b   1.000
_cell.length_c   1.000
_cell.angle_alpha   90.00
_cell.angle_beta   90.00
_cell.angle_gamma   90.00
#
_symmetry.space_group_name_H-M   'P 1'
#
loop_
_entity.id
_entity.type
_entity.pdbx_description
1 polymer ?
#
loop_
_entity_poly.entity_id
_entity_poly.type
_entity_poly.pdbx_seq_one_letter_code
_entity_poly.pdbx_strand_id
1 'polypeptide(L)' 'MSKMKTRPFGMANYLTDDGEAAAYLRQVLEDGDPELLAAALGDIAKARGMSQLARDTGLSRESSVQEPVW' A
#
# COMPACT_ATOMS: atom_id res chain seq x y z
N MET A 1 1.70 -24.39 18.22
CA MET A 1 1.48 -24.00 16.82
C MET A 1 1.68 -22.50 16.70
N SER A 2 2.76 -22.05 16.06
CA SER A 2 3.08 -20.62 15.95
C SER A 2 2.06 -19.92 15.03
N LYS A 3 1.43 -18.86 15.54
CA LYS A 3 0.50 -18.01 14.79
C LYS A 3 1.27 -17.27 13.70
N MET A 4 1.02 -17.59 12.43
CA MET A 4 1.54 -16.80 11.31
C MET A 4 0.92 -15.40 11.37
N LYS A 5 1.76 -14.37 11.48
CA LYS A 5 1.32 -12.97 11.41
C LYS A 5 1.13 -12.61 9.94
N THR A 6 -0.11 -12.60 9.47
CA THR A 6 -0.44 -12.02 8.16
C THR A 6 -0.73 -10.53 8.33
N ARG A 7 -0.27 -9.72 7.37
CA ARG A 7 -0.67 -8.32 7.29
C ARG A 7 -1.86 -8.23 6.34
N PRO A 8 -2.83 -7.34 6.60
CA PRO A 8 -3.90 -7.10 5.65
C PRO A 8 -3.29 -6.65 4.32
N PHE A 9 -3.62 -7.35 3.25
CA PHE A 9 -3.23 -6.96 1.91
C PHE A 9 -3.98 -5.69 1.53
N GLY A 10 -3.26 -4.64 1.16
CA GLY A 10 -3.85 -3.41 0.64
C GLY A 10 -2.96 -2.88 -0.47
N MET A 11 -3.54 -2.62 -1.65
CA MET A 11 -2.79 -2.13 -2.81
C MET A 11 -2.11 -0.80 -2.54
N ALA A 12 -2.71 0.03 -1.67
CA ALA A 12 -2.09 1.23 -1.16
C ALA A 12 -0.67 1.04 -0.57
N ASN A 13 -0.34 -0.15 -0.06
CA ASN A 13 0.97 -0.44 0.54
C ASN A 13 2.05 -0.79 -0.50
N TYR A 14 1.63 -1.04 -1.75
CA TYR A 14 2.51 -1.33 -2.89
C TYR A 14 2.58 -0.15 -3.86
N LEU A 15 1.57 0.73 -3.88
CA LEU A 15 1.52 1.95 -4.72
C LEU A 15 2.37 3.11 -4.15
N THR A 16 3.64 2.84 -3.83
CA THR A 16 4.56 3.83 -3.23
C THR A 16 5.23 4.75 -4.25
N ASP A 17 5.22 4.36 -5.53
CA ASP A 17 5.77 5.15 -6.64
C ASP A 17 4.67 5.67 -7.57
N ASP A 18 4.83 6.90 -8.06
CA ASP A 18 3.90 7.54 -8.99
C ASP A 18 3.81 6.76 -10.33
N GLY A 19 4.87 6.04 -10.72
CA GLY A 19 4.89 5.16 -11.90
C GLY A 19 4.01 3.92 -11.73
N GLU A 20 3.98 3.31 -10.55
CA GLU A 20 3.10 2.18 -10.24
C GLU A 20 1.62 2.62 -10.20
N ALA A 21 1.36 3.79 -9.63
CA ALA A 21 0.02 4.39 -9.65
C ALA A 21 -0.49 4.66 -11.07
N ALA A 22 0.39 5.18 -11.95
CA ALA A 22 0.04 5.43 -13.34
C ALA A 22 -0.19 4.14 -14.14
N ALA A 23 0.60 3.09 -13.90
CA ALA A 23 0.42 1.79 -14.53
C ALA A 23 -0.90 1.12 -14.10
N TYR A 24 -1.22 1.19 -12.81
CA TYR A 24 -2.46 0.66 -12.26
C TYR A 24 -3.69 1.40 -12.82
N LEU A 25 -3.66 2.74 -12.84
CA LEU A 25 -4.71 3.55 -13.46
C LEU A 25 -4.90 3.21 -14.94
N ARG A 26 -3.81 3.05 -15.70
CA ARG A 26 -3.90 2.67 -17.12
C ARG A 26 -4.63 1.35 -17.31
N GLN A 27 -4.26 0.33 -16.54
CA GLN A 27 -4.90 -0.99 -16.64
C GLN A 27 -6.40 -0.90 -16.33
N VAL A 28 -6.78 -0.12 -15.32
CA VAL A 28 -8.18 0.06 -14.93
C VAL A 28 -8.96 0.89 -15.96
N LEU A 29 -8.32 1.90 -16.56
CA LEU A 29 -8.91 2.65 -17.67
C LEU A 29 -9.11 1.77 -18.91
N GLU A 30 -8.21 0.83 -19.18
CA GLU A 30 -8.35 -0.12 -20.29
C GLU A 30 -9.46 -1.15 -20.06
N ASP A 31 -9.69 -1.56 -18.81
CA ASP A 31 -10.82 -2.41 -18.43
C ASP A 31 -12.17 -1.68 -18.62
N GLY A 32 -12.16 -0.35 -18.47
CA GLY A 32 -13.32 0.52 -18.72
C GLY A 32 -14.37 0.49 -17.61
N ASP A 33 -14.05 -0.12 -16.47
CA ASP A 33 -14.98 -0.30 -15.37
C ASP A 33 -14.89 0.88 -14.36
N PRO A 34 -15.99 1.63 -14.15
CA PRO A 34 -15.98 2.82 -13.31
C PRO A 34 -15.88 2.50 -11.81
N GLU A 35 -16.31 1.31 -11.38
CA GLU A 35 -16.19 0.89 -9.97
C GLU A 35 -14.73 0.57 -9.65
N LEU A 36 -14.04 -0.15 -10.54
CA LEU A 36 -12.61 -0.37 -10.45
C LEU A 36 -11.82 0.94 -10.49
N LEU A 37 -12.21 1.90 -11.32
CA LEU A 37 -11.56 3.21 -11.37
C LEU A 37 -11.66 3.97 -10.05
N ALA A 38 -12.85 3.98 -9.44
CA ALA A 38 -13.06 4.59 -8.14
C ALA A 38 -12.25 3.89 -7.03
N ALA A 39 -12.21 2.55 -7.04
CA ALA A 39 -11.39 1.77 -6.12
C ALA A 39 -9.90 2.09 -6.27
N ALA A 40 -9.41 2.15 -7.52
CA ALA A 40 -8.00 2.43 -7.81
C ALA A 40 -7.57 3.83 -7.37
N LEU A 41 -8.40 4.84 -7.62
CA LEU A 41 -8.19 6.20 -7.11
C LEU A 41 -8.14 6.23 -5.57
N GLY A 42 -9.01 5.47 -4.90
CA GLY A 42 -9.03 5.34 -3.45
C GLY A 42 -7.75 4.71 -2.90
N ASP A 43 -7.27 3.63 -3.52
CA ASP A 43 -6.00 2.98 -3.16
C ASP A 43 -4.81 3.92 -3.36
N ILE A 44 -4.74 4.66 -4.47
CA ILE A 44 -3.65 5.61 -4.75
C ILE A 44 -3.68 6.78 -3.75
N ALA A 45 -4.86 7.33 -3.46
CA ALA A 45 -5.00 8.40 -2.47
C ALA A 45 -4.54 7.94 -1.08
N LYS A 46 -4.89 6.71 -0.70
CA LYS A 46 -4.47 6.10 0.56
C LYS A 46 -2.96 5.82 0.57
N ALA A 47 -2.40 5.37 -0.54
CA ALA A 47 -0.97 5.11 -0.71
C ALA A 47 -0.13 6.38 -0.50
N ARG A 48 -0.58 7.49 -1.12
CA ARG A 48 0.06 8.80 -0.96
C ARG A 48 -0.05 9.32 0.48
N GLY A 49 -1.22 9.17 1.10
CA GLY A 49 -1.41 9.52 2.51
C GLY A 49 -0.51 8.71 3.44
N MET A 50 -0.39 7.39 3.23
CA MET A 50 0.49 6.52 4.02
C MET A 50 1.97 6.76 3.74
N SER A 51 2.35 7.08 2.50
CA SER A 51 3.73 7.42 2.15
C SER A 51 4.17 8.75 2.78
N GLN A 52 3.28 9.74 2.76
CA GLN A 52 3.52 11.02 3.42
C GLN A 52 3.56 10.86 4.94
N LEU A 53 2.64 10.07 5.51
CA LEU A 53 2.64 9.73 6.94
C LEU A 53 3.92 8.99 7.34
N ALA A 54 4.40 8.02 6.55
CA ALA A 54 5.64 7.29 6.84
C ALA A 54 6.89 8.19 6.78
N ARG A 55 6.90 9.20 5.89
CA ARG A 55 7.95 10.23 5.86
C ARG A 55 7.89 11.16 7.06
N ASP A 56 6.69 11.63 7.42
CA ASP A 56 6.47 12.58 8.51
C ASP A 56 6.71 11.94 9.89
N THR A 57 6.27 10.69 10.06
CA THR A 57 6.40 9.94 11.32
C THR A 57 7.73 9.21 11.48
N GLY A 58 8.62 9.24 10.46
CA GLY A 58 9.88 8.50 10.49
C GLY A 58 9.71 6.97 10.58
N LEU A 59 8.49 6.44 10.41
CA LEU A 59 8.18 5.00 10.48
C LEU A 59 8.70 4.19 9.29
N SER A 60 9.50 4.82 8.41
CA SER A 60 10.30 4.10 7.45
C SER A 60 11.52 3.49 8.17
N ARG A 61 11.37 2.22 8.58
CA ARG A 61 12.46 1.24 8.81
C ARG A 61 12.85 0.85 10.24
N GLU A 62 11.91 0.83 11.19
CA GLU A 62 12.18 0.14 12.47
C GLU A 62 10.94 -0.46 13.12
N SER A 63 10.31 -1.45 12.48
CA SER A 63 9.35 -2.33 13.18
C SER A 63 9.20 -3.68 12.49
N SER A 64 10.34 -4.34 12.27
CA SER A 64 10.40 -5.80 12.18
C SER A 64 11.74 -6.24 12.74
N VAL A 65 11.90 -6.16 14.05
CA VAL A 65 12.72 -7.13 14.78
C VAL A 65 11.77 -7.83 15.73
N GLN A 66 11.34 -9.00 15.28
CA GLN A 66 10.79 -10.04 16.12
C GLN A 66 11.96 -10.57 17.00
N GLU A 67 11.62 -10.90 18.24
CA GLU A 67 12.43 -11.60 19.26
C GLU A 67 13.23 -10.74 20.26
N PRO A 68 12.87 -10.83 21.55
CA PRO A 68 13.85 -11.10 22.57
C PRO A 68 13.73 -12.57 23.00
N VAL A 69 14.82 -13.31 22.76
CA VAL A 69 15.09 -14.59 23.40
C VAL A 69 15.51 -14.32 24.84
N TRP A 70 14.60 -14.60 25.76
CA TRP A 70 14.84 -15.35 27.00
C TRP A 70 13.51 -15.82 27.57
#